data_AF-A0A1H9UXE7-F1
#
_entry.id   AF-A0A1H9UXE7-F1
#
_cell.length_a   1.000
_cell.length_b   1.000
_cell.length_c   1.000
_cell.angle_alpha   90.00
_cell.angle_beta   90.00
_cell.angle_gamma   90.00
#
_symmetry.space_group_name_H-M   'P 1'
#
loop_
_entity.id
_entity.type
_entity.pdbx_description
1 polymer ?
#
loop_
_entity_poly.entity_id
_entity_poly.type
_entity_poly.pdbx_seq_one_letter_code
_entity_poly.pdbx_strand_id
1 'polypeptide(L)'
;NFRMVITHRFLGSDGKYYYPYAGVVYPTGMPGSREVFYFTRAFVENIVQKGYEDELELQFQYMMKKELIVNKGMCTVGYTSPETAIELNKKITSGKLHEAC
;
A
#
# COMPACT_ATOMS: atom_id res chain seq x y z
N ASN A 1 -15.71 14.77 6.42
CA ASN A 1 -14.31 14.55 5.98
C ASN A 1 -13.43 14.27 7.18
N PHE A 2 -13.10 13.01 7.42
CA PHE A 2 -12.12 12.62 8.43
C PHE A 2 -10.74 12.47 7.78
N ARG A 3 -9.68 12.72 8.55
CA ARG A 3 -8.29 12.55 8.10
C ARG A 3 -7.71 11.30 8.72
N MET A 4 -6.79 10.66 8.03
CA MET A 4 -6.13 9.46 8.50
C MET A 4 -4.61 9.60 8.43
N VAL A 5 -3.93 9.01 9.41
CA VAL A 5 -2.48 8.80 9.39
C VAL A 5 -2.22 7.35 9.06
N ILE A 6 -1.50 7.10 7.97
CA ILE A 6 -1.01 5.76 7.63
C ILE A 6 0.06 5.38 8.66
N THR A 7 -0.18 4.31 9.40
CA THR A 7 0.75 3.79 10.41
C THR A 7 1.28 2.42 10.05
N HIS A 8 0.66 1.74 9.09
CA HIS A 8 1.04 0.40 8.62
C HIS A 8 0.93 0.31 7.10
N ARG A 9 1.78 -0.53 6.50
CA ARG A 9 1.79 -0.79 5.06
C ARG A 9 1.90 -2.28 4.78
N PHE A 10 1.40 -2.71 3.61
CA PHE A 10 1.57 -4.07 3.10
C PHE A 10 1.07 -5.18 4.05
N LEU A 11 -0.14 -5.00 4.58
CA LEU A 11 -0.73 -5.90 5.56
C LEU A 11 -1.33 -7.11 4.84
N GLY A 12 -0.84 -8.29 5.17
CA GLY A 12 -1.35 -9.55 4.63
C GLY A 12 -2.78 -9.82 5.09
N SER A 13 -3.62 -10.31 4.18
CA SER A 13 -4.85 -11.02 4.52
C SER A 13 -4.70 -12.49 4.13
N ASP A 14 -5.55 -13.36 4.67
CA ASP A 14 -5.47 -14.79 4.40
C ASP A 14 -5.59 -15.08 2.89
N GLY A 15 -4.57 -15.74 2.33
CA GLY A 15 -4.57 -16.20 0.94
C GLY A 15 -4.01 -15.20 -0.09
N LYS A 16 -4.83 -14.82 -1.07
CA LYS A 16 -4.39 -14.15 -2.31
C LYS A 16 -4.37 -12.62 -2.23
N TYR A 17 -4.81 -12.02 -1.11
CA TYR A 17 -5.02 -10.58 -1.05
C TYR A 17 -4.22 -9.89 0.06
N TYR A 18 -3.89 -8.61 -0.13
CA TYR A 18 -3.27 -7.76 0.88
C TYR A 18 -3.85 -6.35 0.87
N TYR A 19 -3.77 -5.65 2.00
CA TYR A 19 -4.08 -4.23 2.10
C TYR A 19 -2.80 -3.39 2.02
N PRO A 20 -2.74 -2.36 1.15
CA PRO A 20 -1.55 -1.55 1.02
C PRO A 20 -1.35 -0.63 2.22
N TYR A 21 -2.44 -0.19 2.88
CA TYR A 21 -2.41 0.75 3.98
C TYR A 21 -3.32 0.31 5.12
N ALA A 22 -2.88 0.57 6.35
CA ALA A 22 -3.78 0.80 7.46
C ALA A 22 -3.34 1.99 8.29
N GLY A 23 -4.29 2.56 9.01
CA GLY A 23 -4.08 3.82 9.69
C GLY A 23 -5.09 4.12 10.76
N VAL A 24 -4.90 5.29 11.35
CA VAL A 24 -5.67 5.78 12.50
C VAL A 24 -6.28 7.13 12.16
N VAL A 25 -7.40 7.45 12.81
CA VAL A 25 -8.07 8.74 12.61
C VAL A 25 -7.24 9.85 13.25
N TYR A 26 -6.99 10.92 12.50
CA TYR A 26 -6.38 12.15 13.02
C TYR A 26 -7.46 13.09 13.58
N PRO A 27 -7.24 13.76 14.73
CA PRO A 27 -6.05 13.73 15.58
C PRO A 27 -6.09 12.67 16.70
N THR A 28 -7.15 11.86 16.76
CA THR A 28 -7.44 10.96 17.88
C THR A 28 -6.44 9.81 18.05
N GLY A 29 -5.73 9.43 16.99
CA GLY A 29 -4.76 8.34 17.04
C GLY A 29 -5.44 6.98 17.27
N MET A 30 -4.82 6.13 18.10
CA MET A 30 -5.36 4.81 18.48
C MET A 30 -6.11 4.92 19.83
N PRO A 31 -7.45 5.01 19.84
CA PRO A 31 -8.20 5.07 21.08
C PRO A 31 -8.28 3.69 21.74
N GLY A 32 -7.29 3.31 22.54
CA GLY A 32 -7.33 2.18 23.49
C GLY A 32 -7.47 0.75 22.93
N SER A 33 -8.13 0.54 21.79
CA SER A 33 -8.49 -0.76 21.21
C SER A 33 -7.41 -1.35 20.29
N ARG A 34 -6.31 -0.62 20.02
CA ARG A 34 -5.28 -0.99 19.02
C ARG A 34 -5.83 -1.24 17.61
N GLU A 35 -7.07 -0.86 17.34
CA GLU A 35 -7.69 -1.07 16.04
C GLU A 35 -7.15 -0.05 15.04
N VAL A 36 -6.80 -0.55 13.86
CA VAL A 36 -6.43 0.23 12.69
C VAL A 36 -7.45 -0.01 11.59
N PHE A 37 -7.69 1.02 10.79
CA PHE A 37 -8.55 0.91 9.62
C PHE A 37 -7.71 0.53 8.42
N TYR A 38 -8.10 -0.54 7.74
CA TYR A 38 -7.48 -1.00 6.50
C TYR A 38 -8.11 -0.26 5.32
N PHE A 39 -7.28 0.19 4.38
CA PHE A 39 -7.77 0.88 3.18
C PHE A 39 -6.79 0.79 2.02
N THR A 40 -7.27 1.21 0.86
CA THR A 40 -6.55 1.20 -0.41
C THR A 40 -6.40 2.62 -0.92
N ARG A 41 -5.56 2.83 -1.93
CA ARG A 41 -5.36 4.16 -2.53
C ARG A 41 -6.64 4.76 -3.10
N ALA A 42 -7.60 3.94 -3.55
CA ALA A 42 -8.85 4.43 -4.10
C ALA A 42 -9.76 5.09 -3.06
N PHE A 43 -9.54 4.81 -1.78
CA PHE A 43 -10.23 5.50 -0.69
C PHE A 43 -9.51 6.79 -0.25
N VAL A 44 -8.38 7.14 -0.88
CA VAL A 44 -7.60 8.34 -0.56
C VAL A 44 -7.91 9.43 -1.58
N GLU A 45 -8.72 10.41 -1.18
CA GLU A 45 -9.06 11.56 -2.02
C GLU A 45 -7.88 12.54 -2.17
N ASN A 46 -7.19 12.85 -1.07
CA ASN A 46 -6.13 13.85 -1.03
C ASN A 46 -5.03 13.47 -0.02
N ILE A 47 -3.78 13.76 -0.36
CA ILE A 47 -2.64 13.65 0.56
C ILE A 47 -2.40 15.02 1.19
N VAL A 48 -2.73 15.14 2.49
CA VAL A 48 -2.56 16.40 3.23
C VAL A 48 -1.09 16.66 3.56
N GLN A 49 -0.36 15.60 3.91
CA GLN A 49 1.06 15.68 4.25
C GLN A 49 1.75 14.35 3.95
N LYS A 50 2.90 14.40 3.28
CA LYS A 50 3.79 13.25 3.12
C LYS A 50 4.64 13.05 4.38
N GLY A 51 4.79 11.80 4.79
CA GLY A 51 5.75 11.41 5.82
C GLY A 51 7.18 11.34 5.27
N TYR A 52 8.06 10.64 5.98
CA TYR A 52 9.40 10.34 5.49
C TYR A 52 9.34 9.55 4.18
N GLU A 53 10.12 10.00 3.20
CA GLU A 53 10.26 9.40 1.87
C GLU A 53 11.73 9.58 1.47
N ASP A 54 12.59 8.72 2.00
CA ASP A 54 14.00 8.65 1.63
C ASP A 54 14.25 7.49 0.66
N GLU A 55 15.50 7.34 0.21
CA GLU A 55 15.86 6.26 -0.71
C GLU A 55 15.58 4.87 -0.12
N LEU A 56 15.78 4.69 1.19
CA LEU A 56 15.50 3.42 1.87
C LEU A 56 14.01 3.09 1.85
N GLU A 57 13.15 4.08 2.09
CA GLU A 57 11.69 3.94 2.02
C GLU A 57 11.23 3.59 0.60
N LEU A 58 11.83 4.21 -0.42
CA LEU A 58 11.53 3.88 -1.82
C LEU A 58 11.93 2.44 -2.17
N GLN A 59 13.11 2.00 -1.72
CA GLN A 59 13.57 0.61 -1.90
C GLN A 59 12.69 -0.38 -1.13
N PHE A 60 12.28 -0.04 0.09
CA PHE A 60 11.38 -0.87 0.88
C PHE A 60 10.04 -1.09 0.16
N GLN A 61 9.42 -0.02 -0.35
CA GLN A 61 8.17 -0.13 -1.10
C GLN A 61 8.32 -0.97 -2.38
N TYR A 62 9.44 -0.82 -3.08
CA TYR A 62 9.76 -1.62 -4.26
C TYR A 62 9.85 -3.11 -3.91
N MET A 63 10.64 -3.45 -2.88
CA MET A 63 10.85 -4.83 -2.45
C MET A 63 9.56 -5.49 -1.99
N MET A 64 8.72 -4.78 -1.23
CA MET A 64 7.42 -5.31 -0.77
C MET A 64 6.46 -5.58 -1.93
N LYS A 65 6.39 -4.67 -2.92
CA LYS A 65 5.55 -4.89 -4.12
C LYS A 65 6.05 -6.07 -4.94
N LYS A 66 7.38 -6.19 -5.15
CA LYS A 66 7.97 -7.34 -5.85
C LYS A 66 7.62 -8.65 -5.15
N GLU A 67 7.81 -8.71 -3.83
CA GLU A 67 7.52 -9.91 -3.06
C GLU A 67 6.02 -10.29 -3.11
N LEU A 68 5.13 -9.35 -2.83
CA LEU A 68 3.70 -9.66 -2.74
C LEU A 68 3.07 -9.90 -4.12
N ILE A 69 3.36 -9.06 -5.10
CA ILE A 69 2.67 -9.10 -6.40
C ILE A 69 3.34 -10.09 -7.34
N VAL A 70 4.68 -10.06 -7.43
CA VAL A 70 5.41 -10.86 -8.41
C VAL A 70 5.68 -12.26 -7.87
N ASN A 71 6.30 -12.36 -6.69
CA ASN A 71 6.72 -13.66 -6.17
C ASN A 71 5.54 -14.47 -5.62
N LYS A 72 4.62 -13.81 -4.89
CA LYS A 72 3.45 -14.45 -4.27
C LYS A 72 2.16 -14.37 -5.10
N GLY A 73 2.13 -13.60 -6.18
CA GLY A 73 0.94 -13.48 -7.03
C GLY A 73 -0.27 -12.88 -6.32
N MET A 74 -0.05 -12.06 -5.27
CA MET A 74 -1.12 -11.46 -4.47
C MET A 74 -1.68 -10.19 -5.12
N CYS A 75 -2.96 -9.94 -4.87
CA CYS A 75 -3.66 -8.74 -5.33
C CYS A 75 -3.98 -7.80 -4.16
N THR A 76 -4.09 -6.51 -4.42
CA THR A 76 -4.62 -5.58 -3.42
C THR A 76 -6.11 -5.84 -3.21
N VAL A 77 -6.60 -5.80 -1.97
CA VAL A 77 -8.04 -5.87 -1.72
C VAL A 77 -8.73 -4.73 -2.46
N GLY A 78 -9.85 -5.00 -3.14
CA GLY A 78 -10.61 -3.98 -3.88
C GLY A 78 -9.97 -3.47 -5.18
N TYR A 79 -8.72 -3.85 -5.50
CA TYR A 79 -8.05 -3.51 -6.76
C TYR A 79 -7.15 -4.65 -7.24
N THR A 80 -7.37 -5.10 -8.48
CA THR A 80 -6.45 -5.84 -9.39
C THR A 80 -7.08 -7.13 -9.91
N SER A 81 -7.43 -7.12 -11.20
CA SER A 81 -7.53 -8.34 -12.01
C SER A 81 -6.13 -8.85 -12.35
N PRO A 82 -5.93 -10.14 -12.70
CA PRO A 82 -4.62 -10.70 -13.02
C PRO A 82 -3.78 -9.90 -14.03
N GLU A 83 -4.40 -9.12 -14.92
CA GLU A 83 -3.70 -8.32 -15.93
C GLU A 83 -2.84 -7.19 -15.33
N THR A 84 -3.29 -6.53 -14.26
CA THR A 84 -2.53 -5.41 -13.66
C THR A 84 -1.27 -5.92 -12.95
N ALA A 85 -1.30 -7.14 -12.39
CA ALA A 85 -0.12 -7.78 -11.81
C ALA A 85 0.96 -8.07 -12.88
N ILE A 86 0.54 -8.46 -14.09
CA ILE A 86 1.44 -8.66 -15.24
C ILE A 86 2.08 -7.33 -15.67
N GLU A 87 1.30 -6.25 -15.72
CA GLU A 87 1.82 -4.93 -16.10
C GLU A 87 2.76 -4.33 -15.04
N LEU A 88 2.43 -4.50 -13.76
CA LEU A 88 3.33 -4.16 -12.64
C LEU A 88 4.62 -4.96 -12.70
N ASN A 89 4.54 -6.26 -12.97
CA ASN A 89 5.73 -7.09 -13.13
C ASN A 89 6.62 -6.58 -14.29
N LYS A 90 6.03 -6.21 -15.44
CA LYS A 90 6.76 -5.58 -16.56
C LYS A 90 7.40 -4.24 -16.18
N LYS A 91 6.72 -3.39 -15.39
CA LYS A 91 7.29 -2.11 -14.89
C LYS A 91 8.42 -2.34 -13.88
N ILE A 92 8.32 -3.37 -13.04
CA ILE A 92 9.34 -3.79 -12.07
C ILE A 92 10.58 -4.33 -12.80
N THR A 93 10.40 -5.25 -13.76
CA THR A 93 11.52 -5.82 -14.54
C THR A 93 12.17 -4.81 -15.49
N SER A 94 11.46 -3.76 -15.91
CA SER A 94 12.02 -2.68 -16.74
C SER A 94 12.62 -1.50 -15.95
N GLY A 95 12.57 -1.54 -14.61
CA GLY A 95 13.11 -0.48 -13.74
C GLY A 95 12.31 0.84 -13.74
N LYS A 96 11.07 0.85 -14.26
CA LYS A 96 10.25 2.06 -14.47
C LYS A 96 9.21 2.32 -13.37
N LEU A 97 9.41 1.84 -12.14
CA LEU A 97 8.41 1.95 -11.07
C LEU A 97 8.19 3.40 -10.57
N HIS A 98 9.05 4.34 -10.91
CA HIS A 98 9.01 5.72 -10.41
C HIS A 98 7.81 6.56 -10.91
N GLU A 99 7.12 6.16 -11.98
CA GLU A 99 6.14 7.03 -12.66
C GLU A 99 4.67 6.64 -12.46
N ALA A 100 4.39 5.53 -11.77
CA ALA A 100 3.02 5.04 -11.59
C ALA A 100 2.48 5.24 -10.17
N CYS A 101 3.08 6.16 -9.40
CA CYS A 101 2.61 6.53 -8.07
C CYS A 101 1.25 7.22 -8.13
#